data_AF-A0A966UQS8-F1
#
_entry.id   AF-A0A966UQS8-F1
#
_cell.length_a   1.000
_cell.length_b   1.000
_cell.length_c   1.000
_cell.angle_alpha   90.00
_cell.angle_beta   90.00
_cell.angle_gamma   90.00
#
_symmetry.space_group_name_H-M   'P 1'
#
loop_
_entity.id
_entity.type
_entity.pdbx_description
1 polymer ?
#
loop_
_entity_poly.entity_id
_entity_poly.type
_entity_poly.pdbx_seq_one_letter_code
_entity_poly.pdbx_strand_id
1 'polypeptide(L)' 'MQKSMNVNGWIGSLPKIRKFRTWNVFYNGESRGCVRADNLTQAMGYLSMEKFPEREKIRLEYVGYTYPRY' A
#
# COMPACT_ATOMS: atom_id res chain seq x y z
N MET A 1 -38.00 14.43 -22.02
CA MET A 1 -36.93 15.00 -21.18
C MET A 1 -35.81 13.97 -21.07
N GLN A 2 -34.71 14.16 -21.81
CA GLN A 2 -33.52 13.33 -21.68
C GLN A 2 -32.89 13.57 -20.31
N LYS A 3 -32.68 12.50 -19.53
CA LYS A 3 -31.91 12.53 -18.29
C LYS A 3 -30.49 12.95 -18.66
N SER A 4 -30.12 14.19 -18.34
CA SER A 4 -28.74 14.65 -18.33
C SER A 4 -27.95 13.73 -17.39
N MET A 5 -27.24 12.75 -17.94
CA MET A 5 -26.30 11.94 -17.16
C MET A 5 -25.28 12.90 -16.58
N ASN A 6 -25.35 13.05 -15.26
CA ASN A 6 -24.50 13.93 -14.48
C ASN A 6 -23.05 13.41 -14.63
N VAL A 7 -22.29 14.02 -15.54
CA VAL A 7 -20.89 13.67 -15.86
C VAL A 7 -20.03 13.59 -14.58
N ASN A 8 -20.39 14.37 -13.56
CA ASN A 8 -19.72 14.39 -12.26
C ASN A 8 -19.88 13.09 -11.45
N GLY A 9 -20.98 12.36 -11.63
CA GLY A 9 -21.20 11.08 -10.96
C GLY A 9 -20.32 9.95 -11.52
N TRP A 10 -20.06 9.98 -12.83
CA TRP A 10 -19.20 9.01 -13.50
C TRP A 10 -17.74 9.15 -13.05
N ILE A 11 -17.22 10.39 -12.95
CA ILE A 11 -15.85 10.66 -12.48
C ILE A 11 -15.65 10.18 -11.04
N GLY A 12 -16.65 10.34 -10.16
CA GLY A 12 -16.60 9.84 -8.79
C GLY A 12 -16.63 8.31 -8.67
N SER A 13 -17.18 7.62 -9.69
CA SER A 13 -17.26 6.16 -9.77
C SER A 13 -16.03 5.50 -10.42
N LEU A 14 -15.13 6.30 -11.01
CA LEU A 14 -13.88 5.77 -11.54
C LEU A 14 -13.04 5.22 -10.38
N PRO A 15 -12.45 4.02 -10.49
CA PRO A 15 -11.56 3.49 -9.49
C PRO A 15 -10.39 4.47 -9.32
N LYS A 16 -10.40 5.20 -8.19
CA LYS A 16 -9.34 6.13 -7.87
C LYS A 16 -8.06 5.31 -7.82
N ILE A 17 -7.10 5.68 -8.67
CA ILE A 17 -5.74 5.12 -8.66
C ILE A 17 -5.16 5.41 -7.28
N ARG A 18 -5.33 4.47 -6.35
CA ARG A 18 -4.89 4.63 -4.97
C ARG A 18 -3.38 4.45 -4.98
N LYS A 19 -2.66 5.54 -4.73
CA LYS A 19 -1.19 5.52 -4.65
C LYS A 19 -0.82 4.78 -3.36
N PHE A 20 -0.37 3.55 -3.48
CA PHE A 20 0.18 2.83 -2.33
C PHE A 20 1.62 3.26 -2.09
N ARG A 21 2.02 3.39 -0.83
CA ARG A 21 3.42 3.55 -0.46
C ARG A 21 4.06 2.17 -0.44
N THR A 22 5.26 2.08 -0.97
CA THR A 22 6.07 0.87 -0.91
C THR A 22 7.09 1.01 0.20
N TRP A 23 7.13 -0.02 1.04
CA TRP A 23 7.99 -0.12 2.19
C TRP A 23 8.91 -1.33 2.00
N ASN A 24 10.22 -1.11 1.96
CA ASN A 24 11.17 -2.21 2.02
C ASN A 24 11.16 -2.81 3.42
N VAL A 25 11.11 -4.13 3.49
CA VAL A 25 11.09 -4.88 4.74
C VAL A 25 12.49 -5.42 5.01
N PHE A 26 13.07 -5.01 6.13
CA PHE A 26 14.29 -5.58 6.67
C PHE A 26 13.96 -6.37 7.92
N TYR A 27 14.54 -7.57 8.06
CA TYR A 27 14.42 -8.40 9.25
C TYR A 27 15.81 -8.84 9.68
N ASN A 28 16.18 -8.51 10.91
CA ASN A 28 17.51 -8.81 11.45
C ASN A 28 18.66 -8.29 10.56
N GLY A 29 18.48 -7.10 9.96
CA GLY A 29 19.45 -6.47 9.06
C GLY A 29 19.37 -6.92 7.59
N GLU A 30 18.65 -8.00 7.28
CA GLU A 30 18.53 -8.52 5.91
C GLU A 30 17.27 -8.02 5.20
N SER A 31 17.38 -7.71 3.91
CA SER A 31 16.20 -7.38 3.09
C SER A 31 15.36 -8.64 2.82
N ARG A 32 14.08 -8.58 3.19
CA ARG A 32 13.10 -9.68 3.02
C ARG A 32 12.02 -9.35 1.99
N GLY A 33 12.20 -8.27 1.22
CA GLY A 33 11.31 -7.85 0.15
C GLY A 33 10.65 -6.50 0.44
N CYS A 34 9.43 -6.31 -0.09
CA CYS A 34 8.68 -5.08 0.09
C CYS A 34 7.19 -5.34 0.34
N VAL A 35 6.53 -4.40 1.01
CA VAL A 35 5.09 -4.40 1.25
C VAL A 35 4.48 -3.07 0.80
N ARG A 36 3.28 -3.13 0.24
CA ARG A 36 2.52 -1.96 -0.20
C ARG A 36 1.44 -1.63 0.83
N ALA A 37 1.45 -0.42 1.36
CA ALA A 37 0.48 0.04 2.35
C ALA A 37 0.35 1.57 2.32
N ASP A 38 -0.74 2.15 2.84
CA ASP A 38 -0.91 3.61 2.83
C ASP A 38 0.01 4.32 3.85
N ASN A 39 0.38 3.63 4.93
CA ASN A 39 1.22 4.14 6.01
C ASN A 39 2.02 3.03 6.71
N LEU A 40 2.94 3.44 7.60
CA LEU A 40 3.84 2.53 8.33
C LEU A 40 3.08 1.53 9.21
N THR A 41 2.01 1.98 9.89
CA THR A 41 1.21 1.13 10.79
C THR A 41 0.54 0.00 10.02
N GLN A 42 -0.05 0.31 8.86
CA GLN A 42 -0.62 -0.71 7.98
C GLN A 42 0.46 -1.63 7.41
N ALA A 43 1.62 -1.07 7.01
CA ALA A 43 2.74 -1.86 6.50
C ALA A 43 3.20 -2.90 7.52
N MET A 44 3.36 -2.52 8.80
CA MET A 44 3.65 -3.47 9.88
C MET A 44 2.51 -4.46 10.13
N GLY A 45 1.25 -4.01 10.03
CA GLY A 45 0.08 -4.87 10.19
C GLY A 45 -0.02 -5.98 9.15
N TYR A 46 0.51 -5.77 7.95
CA TYR A 46 0.53 -6.77 6.87
C TYR A 46 1.65 -7.81 7.01
N LEU A 47 2.60 -7.62 7.92
CA LEU A 47 3.66 -8.61 8.15
C LEU A 47 3.13 -9.74 9.04
N SER A 48 3.12 -10.95 8.49
CA SER A 48 2.71 -12.16 9.22
C SER A 48 3.67 -12.46 10.37
N MET A 49 3.12 -12.79 11.54
CA MET A 49 3.91 -13.21 12.71
C MET A 49 4.63 -14.55 12.48
N GLU A 50 4.15 -15.40 11.57
CA GLU A 50 4.85 -16.65 11.23
C GLU A 50 6.18 -16.38 10.51
N LYS A 51 6.22 -15.36 9.66
CA LYS A 51 7.42 -14.98 8.89
C LYS A 51 8.31 -14.02 9.67
N PHE A 52 7.71 -13.22 10.56
CA PHE A 52 8.39 -12.21 11.36
C PHE A 52 7.95 -12.34 12.83
N PRO A 53 8.42 -13.39 13.53
CA PRO A 53 8.01 -13.66 14.92
C PRO A 53 8.47 -12.56 15.88
N GLU A 54 9.60 -11.91 15.61
CA GLU A 54 10.18 -10.88 16.46
C GLU A 54 10.00 -9.50 15.84
N ARG A 55 8.92 -8.80 16.21
CA ARG A 55 8.60 -7.49 15.60
C ARG A 55 9.67 -6.42 15.80
N GLU A 56 10.43 -6.48 16.90
CA GLU A 56 11.51 -5.52 17.19
C GLU A 56 12.67 -5.62 16.20
N LYS A 57 12.85 -6.77 15.55
CA LYS A 57 13.88 -6.99 14.51
C LYS A 57 13.44 -6.49 13.14
N ILE A 58 12.18 -6.03 13.00
CA ILE A 58 11.65 -5.53 11.73
C ILE A 58 11.96 -4.05 11.61
N ARG A 59 12.62 -3.68 10.50
CA ARG A 59 12.80 -2.30 10.08
C ARG A 59 12.11 -2.10 8.74
N LEU A 60 11.26 -1.09 8.65
CA LEU A 60 10.61 -0.70 7.41
C LEU A 60 11.21 0.60 6.88
N GLU A 61 11.58 0.62 5.61
CA GLU A 61 12.09 1.81 4.94
C GLU A 61 11.15 2.24 3.83
N TYR A 62 10.75 3.51 3.85
CA TYR A 62 9.90 4.07 2.80
C TYR A 62 10.72 4.27 1.52
N VAL A 63 10.26 3.66 0.43
CA VAL A 63 10.95 3.70 -0.87
C VAL A 63 10.31 4.71 -1.81
N GLY A 64 9.00 4.87 -1.74
CA GLY A 64 8.27 5.75 -2.64
C GLY A 64 6.83 5.30 -2.89
N TYR A 65 6.17 5.98 -3.82
CA TYR A 65 4.85 5.59 -4.28
C TYR A 65 4.97 4.55 -5.39
N THR A 66 4.18 3.48 -5.31
CA THR A 66 3.99 2.57 -6.44
C THR A 66 2.61 2.80 -7.03
N TYR A 67 2.61 3.08 -8.32
CA TYR A 67 1.39 3.17 -9.11
C TYR A 67 0.96 1.74 -9.48
N PRO A 68 -0.32 1.37 -9.31
CA PRO A 68 -0.82 0.15 -9.91
C PRO A 68 -0.60 0.26 -11.44
N ARG A 69 0.17 -0.67 -12.01
CA ARG A 69 0.23 -0.84 -13.47
C ARG A 69 -1.03 -1.61 -13.86
N TYR A 70 -1.89 -0.97 -14.64
CA TYR A 70 -3.04 -1.60 -15.30
C TYR A 70 -2.58 -2.24 -16.60
#